data_AF-A0A1V2PJX9-F1
#
_entry.id   AF-A0A1V2PJX9-F1
#
_cell.length_a   1.000
_cell.length_b   1.000
_cell.length_c   1.000
_cell.angle_alpha   90.00
_cell.angle_beta   90.00
_cell.angle_gamma   90.00
#
_symmetry.space_group_name_H-M   'P 1'
#
loop_
_entity.id
_entity.type
_entity.pdbx_description
1 polymer ?
#
loop_
_entity_poly.entity_id
_entity_poly.type
_entity_poly.pdbx_seq_one_letter_code
_entity_poly.pdbx_strand_id
1 'polypeptide(L)'
;MIRGGQSMIGISHPRSHLRITAEMRSGGVLVVRVRGEVDADSSRTFDHYLRTRLPSEAHHVVVDTSDITLLSARGIRTLIEHTDRLARQGHHLVIVQSTPHVRRVVEATHAAANLHLHDSLPLALEACADSGKQYDRLPETPRNTDESADEVTALRQKLQGLLVASRTKLVVARAMGVVQERYRLDPEMACEVVRLSAEHHHLRMYTLATALLHTAPPDGPTWFPGRTRRPAPSLSFTELRRNRRGDRSAVVGTLLKAATEYMRPEAAAVYLVEQPANVLRLELSSNMSTSLVNHLAGADDPTPTHNTTAQVVVTDIAAESHSPARHALLSAGIRAMHSMPLLTGDNHCVGVVNTYHTDVGHVPTRLQCARLDYAATEVATWLDWHSNTVVRDALERVHTSATALR
;
A
#
# COMPACT_ATOMS: atom_id res chain seq x y z
N MET A 1 -13.53 -46.11 37.81
CA MET A 1 -14.87 -45.65 38.24
C MET A 1 -15.11 -44.32 37.55
N ILE A 2 -16.09 -44.29 36.66
CA ILE A 2 -16.40 -43.20 35.72
C ILE A 2 -17.12 -42.05 36.44
N ARG A 3 -16.75 -40.80 36.13
CA ARG A 3 -17.60 -39.57 36.03
C ARG A 3 -16.68 -38.34 36.02
N GLY A 4 -16.77 -37.37 35.11
CA GLY A 4 -17.61 -37.18 33.94
C GLY A 4 -17.10 -35.92 33.24
N GLY A 5 -16.64 -36.07 32.00
CA GLY A 5 -16.31 -34.91 31.16
C GLY A 5 -17.60 -34.15 30.88
N GLN A 6 -17.73 -32.96 31.48
CA GLN A 6 -18.83 -32.04 31.21
C GLN A 6 -18.27 -30.72 30.70
N SER A 7 -18.44 -30.44 29.42
CA SER A 7 -19.45 -29.48 28.96
C SER A 7 -19.41 -29.40 27.43
N MET A 8 -20.29 -30.14 26.75
CA MET A 8 -20.51 -29.99 25.31
C MET A 8 -21.35 -28.72 25.07
N ILE A 9 -20.69 -27.65 24.64
CA ILE A 9 -21.36 -26.48 24.09
C ILE A 9 -21.33 -26.60 22.56
N GLY A 10 -22.38 -27.19 21.99
CA GLY A 10 -22.57 -27.27 20.55
C GLY A 10 -23.35 -26.06 20.05
N ILE A 11 -22.80 -25.34 19.07
CA ILE A 11 -23.55 -24.33 18.29
C ILE A 11 -23.68 -24.85 16.86
N SER A 12 -24.90 -24.83 16.33
CA SER A 12 -25.23 -25.17 14.94
C SER A 12 -25.92 -23.99 14.27
N HIS A 13 -25.49 -23.63 13.05
CA HIS A 13 -26.15 -22.59 12.27
C HIS A 13 -27.17 -23.22 11.30
N PRO A 14 -28.41 -22.70 11.17
CA PRO A 14 -29.47 -23.39 10.43
C PRO A 14 -29.37 -23.30 8.90
N ARG A 15 -28.44 -22.50 8.36
CA ARG A 15 -28.22 -22.32 6.90
C ARG A 15 -26.82 -22.69 6.42
N SER A 16 -25.90 -23.04 7.33
CA SER A 16 -24.55 -23.51 7.00
C SER A 16 -24.25 -24.77 7.80
N HIS A 17 -23.56 -25.73 7.19
CA HIS A 17 -23.20 -27.00 7.85
C HIS A 17 -22.15 -26.84 8.97
N LEU A 18 -21.90 -25.62 9.46
CA LEU A 18 -20.93 -25.31 10.51
C LEU A 18 -21.41 -25.82 11.88
N ARG A 19 -20.62 -26.74 12.45
CA ARG A 19 -20.78 -27.25 13.81
C ARG A 19 -19.48 -27.06 14.58
N ILE A 20 -19.57 -26.40 15.73
CA ILE A 20 -18.45 -26.20 16.64
C ILE A 20 -18.73 -26.95 17.94
N THR A 21 -17.76 -27.73 18.40
CA THR A 21 -17.79 -28.41 19.70
C THR A 21 -16.47 -28.19 20.41
N ALA A 22 -16.48 -28.00 21.72
CA ALA A 22 -15.24 -27.96 22.50
C ALA A 22 -15.24 -28.98 23.63
N GLU A 23 -14.03 -29.44 23.95
CA GLU A 23 -13.75 -30.43 24.97
C GLU A 23 -12.52 -29.96 25.77
N MET A 24 -12.69 -29.77 27.07
CA MET A 24 -11.57 -29.46 27.96
C MET A 24 -10.79 -30.75 28.26
N ARG A 25 -9.47 -30.69 28.13
CA ARG A 25 -8.56 -31.78 28.47
C ARG A 25 -7.68 -31.40 29.65
N SER A 26 -7.08 -32.41 30.27
CA SER A 26 -6.12 -32.25 31.36
C SER A 26 -4.97 -31.34 30.95
N GLY A 27 -4.48 -30.50 31.88
CA GLY A 27 -3.39 -29.56 31.62
C GLY A 27 -3.82 -28.22 31.00
N GLY A 28 -5.10 -27.85 31.14
CA GLY A 28 -5.61 -26.56 30.66
C GLY A 28 -5.65 -26.45 29.14
N VAL A 29 -5.82 -27.58 28.44
CA VAL A 29 -5.90 -27.61 26.96
C VAL A 29 -7.35 -27.74 26.53
N LEU A 30 -7.88 -26.73 25.86
CA LEU A 30 -9.21 -26.75 25.25
C LEU A 30 -9.10 -27.17 23.79
N VAL A 31 -9.73 -28.28 23.41
CA VAL A 31 -9.81 -28.71 22.01
C VAL A 31 -11.14 -28.26 21.41
N VAL A 32 -11.10 -27.35 20.44
CA VAL A 32 -12.24 -26.84 19.68
C VAL A 32 -12.28 -27.52 18.32
N ARG A 33 -13.22 -28.44 18.11
CA ARG A 33 -13.43 -29.10 16.82
C ARG A 33 -14.43 -28.31 15.98
N VAL A 34 -14.01 -28.00 14.75
CA VAL A 34 -14.81 -27.27 13.77
C VAL A 34 -15.11 -28.20 12.60
N ARG A 35 -16.39 -28.42 12.32
CA ARG A 35 -16.86 -29.29 11.25
C ARG A 35 -17.77 -28.54 10.28
N GLY A 36 -17.66 -28.87 9.00
CA GLY A 36 -18.47 -28.29 7.92
C GLY A 36 -17.79 -27.11 7.24
N GLU A 37 -18.54 -26.03 6.99
CA GLU A 37 -18.07 -24.93 6.13
C GLU A 37 -17.89 -23.62 6.90
N VAL A 38 -16.71 -23.00 6.75
CA VAL A 38 -16.37 -21.67 7.28
C VAL A 38 -16.32 -20.66 6.13
N ASP A 39 -17.49 -20.20 5.71
CA ASP A 39 -17.69 -19.24 4.63
C ASP A 39 -17.82 -17.79 5.15
N ALA A 40 -18.19 -16.87 4.26
CA ALA A 40 -18.33 -15.45 4.59
C ALA A 40 -19.42 -15.16 5.64
N ASP A 41 -20.45 -15.99 5.74
CA ASP A 41 -21.57 -15.85 6.66
C ASP A 41 -21.33 -16.63 7.96
N SER A 42 -20.88 -17.89 7.87
CA SER A 42 -20.63 -18.77 9.03
C SER A 42 -19.38 -18.38 9.82
N SER A 43 -18.41 -17.67 9.20
CA SER A 43 -17.24 -17.10 9.89
C SER A 43 -17.58 -16.17 11.07
N ARG A 44 -18.74 -15.49 11.04
CA ARG A 44 -19.19 -14.65 12.18
C ARG A 44 -19.54 -15.49 13.41
N THR A 45 -20.10 -16.68 13.19
CA THR A 45 -20.44 -17.62 14.27
C THR A 45 -19.16 -18.23 14.85
N PHE A 46 -18.19 -18.52 13.99
CA PHE A 46 -16.87 -18.99 14.40
C PHE A 46 -16.09 -17.94 15.21
N ASP A 47 -16.04 -16.69 14.74
CA ASP A 47 -15.45 -15.56 15.47
C ASP A 47 -16.12 -15.33 16.83
N HIS A 48 -17.46 -15.28 16.85
CA HIS A 48 -18.21 -15.08 18.10
C HIS A 48 -17.91 -16.18 19.13
N TYR A 49 -17.79 -17.44 18.70
CA TYR A 49 -17.48 -18.56 19.58
C TYR A 49 -16.12 -18.38 20.25
N LEU A 50 -15.06 -18.14 19.47
CA LEU A 50 -13.70 -17.98 19.98
C LEU A 50 -13.56 -16.73 20.86
N ARG A 51 -14.38 -15.69 20.66
CA ARG A 51 -14.40 -14.50 21.52
C ARG A 51 -15.07 -14.72 22.87
N THR A 52 -16.17 -15.47 22.91
CA THR A 52 -17.10 -15.42 24.06
C THR A 52 -17.16 -16.70 24.89
N ARG A 53 -16.65 -17.82 24.38
CA ARG A 53 -16.87 -19.15 25.01
C ARG A 53 -15.61 -19.89 25.42
N LEU A 54 -14.47 -19.19 25.53
CA LEU A 54 -13.24 -19.78 26.03
C LEU A 54 -13.23 -19.76 27.57
N PRO A 55 -13.06 -20.91 28.24
CA PRO A 55 -12.94 -20.96 29.69
C PRO A 55 -11.65 -20.30 30.17
N SER A 56 -11.68 -19.60 31.30
CA SER A 56 -10.50 -18.93 31.88
C SER A 56 -9.36 -19.90 32.23
N GLU A 57 -9.67 -21.18 32.44
CA GLU A 57 -8.73 -22.26 32.78
C GLU A 57 -7.98 -22.82 31.54
N ALA A 58 -8.36 -22.41 30.33
CA ALA A 58 -7.76 -22.90 29.09
C ALA A 58 -6.47 -22.14 28.75
N HIS A 59 -5.30 -22.63 29.15
CA HIS A 59 -4.01 -22.04 28.75
C HIS A 59 -3.66 -22.28 27.28
N HIS A 60 -4.07 -23.42 26.72
CA HIS A 60 -3.88 -23.75 25.31
C HIS A 60 -5.23 -23.98 24.65
N VAL A 61 -5.47 -23.37 23.49
CA VAL A 61 -6.68 -23.55 22.69
C VAL A 61 -6.26 -24.21 21.38
N VAL A 62 -6.65 -25.46 21.18
CA VAL A 62 -6.36 -26.23 19.96
C VAL A 62 -7.59 -26.21 19.06
N VAL A 63 -7.52 -25.55 17.91
CA VAL A 63 -8.58 -25.55 16.90
C VAL A 63 -8.30 -26.66 15.90
N ASP A 64 -9.15 -27.68 15.94
CA ASP A 64 -9.10 -28.80 15.01
C ASP A 64 -9.94 -28.51 13.77
N THR A 65 -9.27 -28.33 12.63
CA THR A 65 -9.89 -28.05 11.33
C THR A 65 -10.02 -29.29 10.44
N SER A 66 -9.74 -30.48 10.98
CA SER A 66 -9.67 -31.72 10.18
C SER A 66 -11.00 -32.07 9.49
N ASP A 67 -12.13 -31.64 10.05
CA ASP A 67 -13.47 -31.88 9.50
C ASP A 67 -14.06 -30.67 8.74
N ILE A 68 -13.23 -29.67 8.40
CA ILE A 68 -13.66 -28.52 7.58
C ILE A 68 -13.62 -28.91 6.10
N THR A 69 -14.77 -28.78 5.43
CA THR A 69 -14.92 -29.05 4.00
C THR A 69 -14.68 -27.81 3.14
N LEU A 70 -14.84 -26.61 3.70
CA LEU A 70 -14.58 -25.33 3.03
C LEU A 70 -14.07 -24.29 4.03
N LEU A 71 -12.97 -23.62 3.68
CA LEU A 71 -12.41 -22.52 4.48
C LEU A 71 -12.20 -21.28 3.59
N SER A 72 -12.99 -20.24 3.83
CA SER A 72 -12.86 -18.96 3.11
C SER A 72 -11.71 -18.10 3.64
N ALA A 73 -11.28 -17.11 2.85
CA ALA A 73 -10.28 -16.13 3.27
C ALA A 73 -10.68 -15.36 4.54
N ARG A 74 -11.99 -15.18 4.77
CA ARG A 74 -12.52 -14.54 5.98
C ARG A 74 -12.36 -15.44 7.21
N GLY A 75 -12.52 -16.77 7.04
CA GLY A 75 -12.24 -17.74 8.09
C GLY A 75 -10.77 -17.81 8.50
N ILE A 76 -9.84 -17.73 7.55
CA ILE A 76 -8.40 -17.62 7.84
C ILE A 76 -8.10 -16.35 8.63
N ARG A 77 -8.65 -15.22 8.21
CA ARG A 77 -8.48 -13.95 8.92
C ARG A 77 -8.95 -14.04 10.38
N THR A 78 -10.08 -14.71 10.63
CA THR A 78 -10.57 -14.96 11.99
C THR A 78 -9.56 -15.76 12.84
N LEU A 79 -8.90 -16.76 12.27
CA LEU A 79 -7.86 -17.54 12.97
C LEU A 79 -6.64 -16.68 13.32
N ILE A 80 -6.17 -15.84 12.40
CA ILE A 80 -5.03 -14.93 12.63
C ILE A 80 -5.37 -13.92 13.74
N GLU A 81 -6.51 -13.23 13.62
CA GLU A 81 -6.95 -12.23 14.61
C GLU A 81 -7.12 -12.83 16.01
N HIS A 82 -7.48 -14.10 16.11
CA HIS A 82 -7.56 -14.81 17.39
C HIS A 82 -6.24 -15.31 17.92
N THR A 83 -5.25 -15.59 17.07
CA THR A 83 -3.90 -15.94 17.53
C THR A 83 -3.30 -14.77 18.32
N ASP A 84 -3.32 -13.57 17.75
CA ASP A 84 -2.80 -12.36 18.42
C ASP A 84 -3.59 -11.99 19.69
N ARG A 85 -4.92 -12.09 19.61
CA ARG A 85 -5.79 -11.71 20.74
C ARG A 85 -5.57 -12.65 21.92
N LEU A 86 -5.52 -13.96 21.66
CA LEU A 86 -5.37 -14.97 22.71
C LEU A 86 -3.98 -14.93 23.32
N ALA A 87 -2.93 -14.71 22.52
CA ALA A 87 -1.58 -14.54 23.02
C ALA A 87 -1.48 -13.38 24.03
N ARG A 88 -2.13 -12.23 23.75
CA ARG A 88 -2.20 -11.09 24.68
C ARG A 88 -2.95 -11.39 25.99
N GLN A 89 -3.81 -12.42 25.98
CA GLN A 89 -4.57 -12.88 27.14
C GLN A 89 -3.87 -14.04 27.87
N GLY A 90 -2.64 -14.41 27.47
CA GLY A 90 -1.88 -15.51 28.06
C GLY A 90 -2.34 -16.90 27.59
N HIS A 91 -3.09 -16.97 26.48
CA HIS A 91 -3.57 -18.20 25.88
C HIS A 91 -2.83 -18.48 24.57
N HIS A 92 -2.45 -19.73 24.32
CA HIS A 92 -1.79 -20.14 23.08
C HIS A 92 -2.79 -20.80 22.13
N LEU A 93 -3.02 -20.19 20.96
CA LEU A 93 -3.88 -20.75 19.91
C LEU A 93 -3.06 -21.65 18.98
N VAL A 94 -3.43 -22.92 18.89
CA VAL A 94 -2.79 -23.92 18.03
C VAL A 94 -3.82 -24.42 17.03
N ILE A 95 -3.44 -24.57 15.77
CA ILE A 95 -4.35 -24.94 14.69
C ILE A 95 -3.88 -26.25 14.06
N VAL A 96 -4.79 -27.23 14.00
CA VAL A 96 -4.54 -28.49 13.32
C VAL A 96 -4.96 -28.34 11.86
N GLN A 97 -4.01 -28.44 10.92
CA GLN A 97 -4.22 -28.32 9.48
C GLN A 97 -4.07 -29.68 8.75
N SER A 98 -4.88 -30.67 9.15
CA SER A 98 -4.76 -32.03 8.61
C SER A 98 -5.21 -32.18 7.15
N THR A 99 -5.97 -31.23 6.59
CA THR A 99 -6.56 -31.37 5.25
C THR A 99 -5.79 -30.58 4.17
N PRO A 100 -5.57 -31.16 2.97
CA PRO A 100 -4.89 -30.47 1.86
C PRO A 100 -5.60 -29.19 1.38
N HIS A 101 -6.89 -29.05 1.65
CA HIS A 101 -7.65 -27.84 1.33
C HIS A 101 -7.30 -26.69 2.28
N VAL A 102 -7.33 -26.93 3.60
CA VAL A 102 -6.96 -25.92 4.61
C VAL A 102 -5.51 -25.49 4.41
N ARG A 103 -4.59 -26.44 4.19
CA ARG A 103 -3.18 -26.15 3.90
C ARG A 103 -3.01 -25.23 2.69
N ARG A 104 -3.67 -25.54 1.57
CA ARG A 104 -3.64 -24.69 0.35
C ARG A 104 -4.15 -23.27 0.60
N VAL A 105 -5.22 -23.12 1.36
CA VAL A 105 -5.79 -21.80 1.67
C VAL A 105 -4.86 -21.01 2.60
N VAL A 106 -4.27 -21.66 3.60
CA VAL A 106 -3.26 -21.07 4.50
C VAL A 106 -2.00 -20.64 3.72
N GLU A 107 -1.52 -21.47 2.79
CA GLU A 107 -0.38 -21.17 1.91
C GLU A 107 -0.69 -19.99 0.97
N ALA A 108 -1.84 -20.02 0.28
CA ALA A 108 -2.24 -18.97 -0.66
C ALA A 108 -2.47 -17.60 0.02
N THR A 109 -2.80 -17.60 1.31
CA THR A 109 -2.97 -16.37 2.09
C THR A 109 -1.70 -15.94 2.82
N HIS A 110 -0.59 -16.69 2.69
CA HIS A 110 0.63 -16.55 3.49
C HIS A 110 0.36 -16.49 5.00
N ALA A 111 -0.68 -17.19 5.47
CA ALA A 111 -1.10 -17.20 6.86
C ALA A 111 -0.22 -18.09 7.75
N ALA A 112 0.55 -19.01 7.16
CA ALA A 112 1.38 -19.97 7.89
C ALA A 112 2.37 -19.33 8.86
N ALA A 113 2.90 -18.14 8.53
CA ALA A 113 3.85 -17.43 9.38
C ALA A 113 3.23 -16.90 10.69
N ASN A 114 1.91 -16.71 10.73
CA ASN A 114 1.21 -16.11 11.88
C ASN A 114 0.41 -17.13 12.70
N LEU A 115 0.43 -18.41 12.31
CA LEU A 115 -0.40 -19.46 12.89
C LEU A 115 0.49 -20.59 13.41
N HIS A 116 0.26 -21.05 14.63
CA HIS A 116 0.91 -22.26 15.14
C HIS A 116 0.22 -23.50 14.56
N LEU A 117 0.77 -23.99 13.44
CA LEU A 117 0.15 -25.04 12.64
C LEU A 117 0.77 -26.40 12.93
N HIS A 118 -0.09 -27.41 13.12
CA HIS A 118 0.32 -28.81 13.25
C HIS A 118 -0.44 -29.69 12.27
N ASP A 119 0.21 -30.74 11.79
CA ASP A 119 -0.36 -31.65 10.79
C ASP A 119 -1.37 -32.64 11.37
N SER A 120 -1.45 -32.78 12.70
CA SER A 120 -2.44 -33.64 13.36
C SER A 120 -2.73 -33.19 14.78
N LEU A 121 -3.90 -33.57 15.30
CA LEU A 121 -4.32 -33.29 16.67
C LEU A 121 -3.35 -33.89 17.73
N PRO A 122 -2.85 -35.14 17.58
CA PRO A 122 -1.86 -35.68 18.51
C PRO A 122 -0.59 -34.82 18.61
N LEU A 123 -0.02 -34.38 17.48
CA LEU A 123 1.17 -33.52 17.46
C LEU A 123 0.93 -32.15 18.08
N ALA A 124 -0.27 -31.57 17.87
CA ALA A 124 -0.66 -30.32 18.50
C ALA A 124 -0.76 -30.46 20.04
N LEU A 125 -1.27 -31.60 20.53
CA LEU A 125 -1.41 -31.86 21.96
C LEU A 125 -0.05 -32.11 22.63
N GLU A 126 0.89 -32.78 21.96
CA GLU A 126 2.26 -32.97 22.45
C GLU A 126 3.00 -31.63 22.61
N ALA A 127 2.88 -30.73 21.63
CA ALA A 127 3.47 -29.39 21.68
C ALA A 127 2.93 -28.54 22.84
N CYS A 128 1.64 -28.64 23.14
CA CYS A 128 1.02 -28.00 24.30
C CYS A 128 1.53 -28.58 25.64
N ALA A 129 1.87 -29.87 25.69
CA ALA A 129 2.35 -30.53 26.90
C ALA A 129 3.82 -30.20 27.23
N ASP A 130 4.66 -29.99 26.22
CA ASP A 130 6.07 -29.62 26.41
C ASP A 130 6.26 -28.14 26.74
N SER A 131 5.38 -27.26 26.23
CA SER A 131 5.36 -25.83 26.59
C SER A 131 5.08 -25.62 28.09
N GLY A 132 4.36 -26.54 28.74
CA GLY A 132 4.10 -26.54 30.18
C GLY A 132 5.32 -26.83 31.07
N LYS A 133 6.41 -27.41 30.53
CA LYS A 133 7.65 -27.70 31.28
C LYS A 133 8.65 -26.54 31.29
N GLN A 134 8.43 -25.52 30.46
CA GLN A 134 9.37 -24.43 30.21
C GLN A 134 9.22 -23.24 31.19
N TYR A 135 8.18 -23.24 32.04
CA TYR A 135 7.91 -22.18 33.02
C TYR A 135 8.70 -22.28 34.33
N ASP A 136 9.45 -23.37 34.58
CA ASP A 136 10.15 -23.60 35.85
C ASP A 136 11.68 -23.38 35.77
N ARG A 137 12.18 -22.81 34.67
CA ARG A 137 13.61 -22.51 34.54
C ARG A 137 13.80 -21.26 33.69
N LEU A 138 14.04 -20.12 34.35
CA LEU A 138 14.55 -18.92 33.71
C LEU A 138 16.06 -19.08 33.49
N PRO A 139 16.53 -19.05 32.23
CA PRO A 139 17.78 -18.39 31.90
C PRO A 139 17.47 -17.10 31.13
N GLU A 140 18.13 -16.02 31.53
CA GLU A 140 18.17 -14.76 30.80
C GLU A 140 18.67 -15.02 29.37
N THR A 141 17.78 -14.92 28.37
CA THR A 141 18.19 -14.96 26.96
C THR A 141 18.63 -13.56 26.50
N PRO A 142 19.73 -13.46 25.73
CA PRO A 142 20.08 -12.22 25.05
C PRO A 142 18.97 -11.88 24.05
N ARG A 143 18.50 -10.63 24.09
CA ARG A 143 17.53 -10.10 23.13
C ARG A 143 18.09 -10.21 21.70
N ASN A 144 17.56 -11.15 20.92
CA ASN A 144 17.61 -11.09 19.45
C ASN A 144 16.76 -9.89 19.01
N THR A 145 17.40 -8.73 18.92
CA THR A 145 16.74 -7.46 18.58
C THR A 145 16.58 -7.30 17.06
N ASP A 146 17.35 -8.06 16.28
CA ASP A 146 17.39 -7.95 14.81
C ASP A 146 16.23 -8.68 14.12
N GLU A 147 15.85 -9.90 14.54
CA GLU A 147 14.73 -10.64 13.90
C GLU A 147 13.39 -9.92 14.07
N SER A 148 13.11 -9.33 15.23
CA SER A 148 11.90 -8.54 15.45
C SER A 148 11.91 -7.19 14.74
N ALA A 149 13.08 -6.59 14.52
CA ALA A 149 13.20 -5.33 13.78
C ALA A 149 12.98 -5.53 12.28
N ASP A 150 13.46 -6.65 11.73
CA ASP A 150 13.30 -7.02 10.33
C ASP A 150 11.84 -7.35 10.00
N GLU A 151 11.15 -8.09 10.88
CA GLU A 151 9.72 -8.41 10.71
C GLU A 151 8.83 -7.14 10.78
N VAL A 152 9.09 -6.25 11.74
CA VAL A 152 8.39 -4.97 11.85
C VAL A 152 8.62 -4.09 10.62
N THR A 153 9.83 -4.10 10.07
CA THR A 153 10.17 -3.35 8.85
C THR A 153 9.46 -3.92 7.63
N ALA A 154 9.44 -5.24 7.48
CA ALA A 154 8.72 -5.92 6.40
C ALA A 154 7.20 -5.66 6.46
N LEU A 155 6.59 -5.72 7.65
CA LEU A 155 5.17 -5.42 7.86
C LEU A 155 4.83 -3.96 7.51
N ARG A 156 5.68 -3.00 7.91
CA ARG A 156 5.50 -1.58 7.56
C ARG A 156 5.55 -1.34 6.05
N GLN A 157 6.49 -1.98 5.35
CA GLN A 157 6.59 -1.91 3.89
C GLN A 157 5.33 -2.47 3.21
N LYS A 158 4.84 -3.62 3.68
CA LYS A 158 3.62 -4.24 3.16
C LYS A 158 2.38 -3.38 3.40
N LEU A 159 2.25 -2.79 4.60
CA LEU A 159 1.16 -1.86 4.92
C LEU A 159 1.18 -0.62 4.03
N GLN A 160 2.35 -0.01 3.80
CA GLN A 160 2.44 1.16 2.92
C GLN A 160 2.05 0.83 1.47
N GLY A 161 2.51 -0.31 0.93
CA GLY A 161 2.10 -0.74 -0.40
C GLY A 161 0.59 -0.94 -0.53
N LEU A 162 -0.05 -1.54 0.48
CA LEU A 162 -1.50 -1.73 0.53
C LEU A 162 -2.27 -0.41 0.67
N LEU A 163 -1.76 0.55 1.44
CA LEU A 163 -2.37 1.87 1.61
C LEU A 163 -2.37 2.65 0.29
N VAL A 164 -1.25 2.66 -0.45
CA VAL A 164 -1.17 3.31 -1.77
C VAL A 164 -2.17 2.67 -2.74
N ALA A 165 -2.19 1.33 -2.83
CA ALA A 165 -3.10 0.62 -3.72
C ALA A 165 -4.59 0.86 -3.38
N SER A 166 -4.92 0.92 -2.09
CA SER A 166 -6.30 1.13 -1.61
C SER A 166 -6.79 2.55 -1.92
N ARG A 167 -5.91 3.55 -1.79
CA ARG A 167 -6.23 4.94 -2.11
C ARG A 167 -6.53 5.14 -3.60
N THR A 168 -5.72 4.56 -4.48
CA THR A 168 -5.96 4.63 -5.93
C THR A 168 -7.32 4.04 -6.30
N LYS A 169 -7.66 2.87 -5.75
CA LYS A 169 -8.97 2.22 -6.00
C LYS A 169 -10.13 3.09 -5.53
N LEU A 170 -10.03 3.71 -4.36
CA LEU A 170 -11.08 4.56 -3.81
C LEU A 170 -11.32 5.82 -4.66
N VAL A 171 -10.24 6.50 -5.07
CA VAL A 171 -10.33 7.70 -5.91
C VAL A 171 -10.96 7.39 -7.26
N VAL A 172 -10.52 6.30 -7.91
CA VAL A 172 -11.09 5.87 -9.19
C VAL A 172 -12.57 5.50 -9.02
N ALA A 173 -12.93 4.71 -8.01
CA ALA A 173 -14.32 4.34 -7.75
C ALA A 173 -15.22 5.58 -7.51
N ARG A 174 -14.74 6.57 -6.75
CA ARG A 174 -15.46 7.82 -6.52
C ARG A 174 -15.68 8.60 -7.82
N ALA A 175 -14.64 8.70 -8.66
CA ALA A 175 -14.76 9.34 -9.97
C ALA A 175 -15.77 8.62 -10.86
N MET A 176 -15.84 7.29 -10.79
CA MET A 176 -16.84 6.51 -11.55
C MET A 176 -18.25 6.80 -11.08
N GLY A 177 -18.49 6.90 -9.77
CA GLY A 177 -19.78 7.32 -9.23
C GLY A 177 -20.19 8.70 -9.73
N VAL A 178 -19.25 9.66 -9.82
CA VAL A 178 -19.53 10.99 -10.39
C VAL A 178 -19.91 10.91 -11.87
N VAL A 179 -19.22 10.11 -12.67
CA VAL A 179 -19.54 9.92 -14.11
C VAL A 179 -20.91 9.24 -14.27
N GLN A 180 -21.19 8.19 -13.51
CA GLN A 180 -22.49 7.50 -13.52
C GLN A 180 -23.63 8.46 -13.23
N GLU A 181 -23.53 9.24 -12.15
CA GLU A 181 -24.60 10.17 -11.76
C GLU A 181 -24.75 11.31 -12.77
N ARG A 182 -23.62 11.88 -13.24
CA ARG A 182 -23.61 13.03 -14.15
C ARG A 182 -24.21 12.68 -15.52
N TYR A 183 -23.91 11.50 -16.05
CA TYR A 183 -24.31 11.11 -17.40
C TYR A 183 -25.40 10.03 -17.45
N ARG A 184 -25.88 9.55 -16.30
CA ARG A 184 -26.86 8.45 -16.18
C ARG A 184 -26.42 7.16 -16.86
N LEU A 185 -25.12 6.87 -16.77
CA LEU A 185 -24.52 5.64 -17.31
C LEU A 185 -24.49 4.53 -16.27
N ASP A 186 -24.52 3.28 -16.74
CA ASP A 186 -24.23 2.13 -15.90
C ASP A 186 -22.74 2.11 -15.44
N PRO A 187 -22.39 1.30 -14.42
CA PRO A 187 -21.03 1.25 -13.90
C PRO A 187 -19.96 0.81 -14.91
N GLU A 188 -20.30 -0.09 -15.83
CA GLU A 188 -19.36 -0.66 -16.80
C GLU A 188 -19.04 0.38 -17.89
N MET A 189 -20.06 1.03 -18.42
CA MET A 189 -19.94 2.10 -19.41
C MET A 189 -19.23 3.33 -18.85
N ALA A 190 -19.52 3.71 -17.60
CA ALA A 190 -18.80 4.81 -16.94
C ALA A 190 -17.30 4.50 -16.79
N CYS A 191 -16.96 3.27 -16.40
CA CYS A 191 -15.58 2.79 -16.33
C CYS A 191 -14.90 2.84 -17.69
N GLU A 192 -15.57 2.32 -18.71
CA GLU A 192 -15.03 2.19 -20.05
C GLU A 192 -14.77 3.56 -20.70
N VAL A 193 -15.70 4.51 -20.59
CA VAL A 193 -15.51 5.87 -21.13
C VAL A 193 -14.28 6.56 -20.53
N VAL A 194 -14.09 6.45 -19.22
CA VAL A 194 -12.92 7.04 -18.56
C VAL A 194 -11.64 6.30 -18.92
N ARG A 195 -11.67 4.96 -18.98
CA ARG A 195 -10.53 4.15 -19.39
C ARG A 195 -10.07 4.48 -20.82
N LEU A 196 -10.99 4.48 -21.78
CA LEU A 196 -10.70 4.80 -23.18
C LEU A 196 -10.19 6.23 -23.36
N SER A 197 -10.71 7.19 -22.58
CA SER A 197 -10.20 8.56 -22.62
C SER A 197 -8.79 8.67 -22.04
N ALA A 198 -8.51 7.98 -20.92
CA ALA A 198 -7.17 7.93 -20.33
C ALA A 198 -6.16 7.28 -21.29
N GLU A 199 -6.51 6.16 -21.91
CA GLU A 199 -5.65 5.45 -22.88
C GLU A 199 -5.36 6.31 -24.11
N HIS A 200 -6.38 6.96 -24.68
CA HIS A 200 -6.23 7.81 -25.85
C HIS A 200 -5.27 8.99 -25.62
N HIS A 201 -5.23 9.51 -24.39
CA HIS A 201 -4.38 10.64 -24.01
C HIS A 201 -3.11 10.21 -23.26
N HIS A 202 -2.81 8.90 -23.19
CA HIS A 202 -1.67 8.34 -22.47
C HIS A 202 -1.59 8.78 -20.99
N LEU A 203 -2.74 8.89 -20.33
CA LEU A 203 -2.84 9.26 -18.91
C LEU A 203 -3.03 8.02 -18.04
N ARG A 204 -2.53 8.08 -16.81
CA ARG A 204 -2.90 7.09 -15.78
C ARG A 204 -4.37 7.31 -15.41
N MET A 205 -5.12 6.22 -15.24
CA MET A 205 -6.54 6.26 -14.82
C MET A 205 -6.73 7.10 -13.54
N TYR A 206 -5.79 6.97 -12.59
CA TYR A 206 -5.76 7.78 -11.38
C TYR A 206 -5.70 9.28 -11.65
N THR A 207 -4.83 9.72 -12.57
CA THR A 207 -4.66 11.14 -12.90
C THR A 207 -5.94 11.74 -13.46
N LEU A 208 -6.62 11.01 -14.37
CA LEU A 208 -7.89 11.45 -14.93
C LEU A 208 -9.02 11.43 -13.89
N ALA A 209 -9.07 10.41 -13.03
CA ALA A 209 -10.04 10.33 -11.93
C ALA A 209 -9.89 11.49 -10.95
N THR A 210 -8.66 11.79 -10.51
CA THR A 210 -8.38 12.95 -9.66
C THR A 210 -8.78 14.26 -10.34
N ALA A 211 -8.45 14.44 -11.62
CA ALA A 211 -8.85 15.64 -12.36
C ALA A 211 -10.38 15.78 -12.44
N LEU A 212 -11.09 14.68 -12.68
CA LEU A 212 -12.56 14.66 -12.76
C LEU A 212 -13.24 15.04 -11.44
N LEU A 213 -12.66 14.64 -10.31
CA LEU A 213 -13.19 14.95 -8.97
C LEU A 213 -13.00 16.41 -8.55
N HIS A 214 -11.98 17.10 -9.10
CA HIS A 214 -11.65 18.47 -8.72
C HIS A 214 -12.02 19.51 -9.77
N THR A 215 -12.47 19.08 -10.95
CA THR A 215 -12.97 19.97 -12.00
C THR A 215 -14.48 20.14 -11.84
N ALA A 216 -14.94 21.39 -11.89
CA ALA A 216 -16.37 21.71 -11.95
C ALA A 216 -17.07 20.93 -13.08
N PRO A 217 -18.34 20.51 -12.91
CA PRO A 217 -19.07 19.85 -13.97
C PRO A 217 -19.23 20.74 -15.21
N PRO A 218 -19.38 20.16 -16.41
CA PRO A 218 -19.70 20.92 -17.62
C PRO A 218 -21.11 21.51 -17.54
N ASP A 219 -21.26 22.77 -17.95
CA ASP A 219 -22.55 23.48 -17.98
C ASP A 219 -23.23 23.43 -19.37
N GLY A 220 -22.66 22.70 -20.33
CA GLY A 220 -23.16 22.66 -21.71
C GLY A 220 -22.52 21.54 -22.53
N PRO A 221 -22.60 21.60 -23.88
CA PRO A 221 -22.07 20.56 -24.78
C PRO A 221 -20.54 20.54 -24.87
N THR A 222 -19.88 21.54 -24.30
CA THR A 222 -18.43 21.66 -24.23
C THR A 222 -18.06 21.94 -22.78
N TRP A 223 -17.10 21.19 -22.24
CA TRP A 223 -16.70 21.31 -20.85
C TRP A 223 -15.86 22.57 -20.61
N PHE A 224 -14.95 22.89 -21.53
CA PHE A 224 -14.08 24.08 -21.40
C PHE A 224 -14.26 25.06 -22.57
N PRO A 225 -15.36 25.85 -22.60
CA PRO A 225 -15.61 26.82 -23.67
C PRO A 225 -14.52 27.91 -23.69
N GLY A 226 -14.14 28.36 -24.89
CA GLY A 226 -13.13 29.41 -25.07
C GLY A 226 -11.67 29.00 -24.79
N ARG A 227 -11.41 27.72 -24.48
CA ARG A 227 -10.06 27.23 -24.21
C ARG A 227 -9.20 27.25 -25.48
N THR A 228 -8.06 27.95 -25.41
CA THR A 228 -7.06 27.96 -26.49
C THR A 228 -6.07 26.82 -26.31
N ARG A 229 -5.90 25.96 -27.34
CA ARG A 229 -4.89 24.89 -27.33
C ARG A 229 -3.55 25.45 -27.77
N ARG A 230 -2.54 25.36 -26.90
CA ARG A 230 -1.15 25.73 -27.22
C ARG A 230 -0.36 24.47 -27.58
N PRO A 231 0.64 24.56 -28.46
CA PRO A 231 1.55 23.43 -28.71
C PRO A 231 2.35 23.10 -27.44
N ALA A 232 2.79 21.84 -27.33
CA ALA A 232 3.64 21.40 -26.24
C ALA A 232 4.93 22.22 -26.20
N PRO A 233 5.34 22.75 -25.02
CA PRO A 233 6.64 23.37 -24.85
C PRO A 233 7.77 22.44 -25.28
N SER A 234 8.81 22.98 -25.92
CA SER A 234 10.01 22.23 -26.23
C SER A 234 10.86 22.03 -24.97
N LEU A 235 11.50 20.88 -24.87
CA LEU A 235 12.55 20.60 -23.89
C LEU A 235 13.88 20.68 -24.64
N SER A 236 14.71 21.67 -24.35
CA SER A 236 15.97 21.90 -25.06
C SER A 236 17.11 21.02 -24.54
N PHE A 237 17.02 20.57 -23.29
CA PHE A 237 18.02 19.67 -22.69
C PHE A 237 17.90 18.21 -23.15
N THR A 238 16.90 17.85 -23.97
CA THR A 238 16.68 16.47 -24.39
C THR A 238 16.03 16.34 -25.77
N GLU A 239 16.46 15.34 -26.55
CA GLU A 239 15.82 14.98 -27.81
C GLU A 239 14.70 13.96 -27.60
N LEU A 240 13.50 14.44 -27.22
CA LEU A 240 12.33 13.58 -27.11
C LEU A 240 11.63 13.40 -28.46
N ARG A 241 11.47 12.13 -28.89
CA ARG A 241 10.71 11.77 -30.10
C ARG A 241 9.31 12.40 -30.07
N ARG A 242 8.84 12.90 -31.21
CA ARG A 242 7.58 13.67 -31.32
C ARG A 242 6.38 12.96 -30.70
N ASN A 243 6.28 11.63 -30.85
CA ASN A 243 5.19 10.83 -30.31
C ASN A 243 5.20 10.66 -28.78
N ARG A 244 6.32 10.96 -28.10
CA ARG A 244 6.43 10.91 -26.64
C ARG A 244 6.32 12.28 -25.97
N ARG A 245 6.20 13.36 -26.74
CA ARG A 245 6.11 14.74 -26.22
C ARG A 245 4.81 15.05 -25.47
N GLY A 246 3.81 14.18 -25.57
CA GLY A 246 2.58 14.24 -24.78
C GLY A 246 2.58 13.33 -23.55
N ASP A 247 3.55 12.44 -23.42
CA ASP A 247 3.61 11.44 -22.35
C ASP A 247 4.36 12.01 -21.13
N ARG A 248 3.61 12.24 -20.06
CA ARG A 248 4.13 12.75 -18.78
C ARG A 248 5.24 11.86 -18.21
N SER A 249 5.10 10.53 -18.29
CA SER A 249 6.11 9.63 -17.72
C SER A 249 7.40 9.68 -18.53
N ALA A 250 7.30 9.84 -19.85
CA ALA A 250 8.47 10.02 -20.71
C ALA A 250 9.21 11.33 -20.39
N VAL A 251 8.49 12.45 -20.23
CA VAL A 251 9.09 13.74 -19.90
C VAL A 251 9.73 13.73 -18.51
N VAL A 252 9.04 13.22 -17.49
CA VAL A 252 9.61 13.06 -16.14
C VAL A 252 10.84 12.13 -16.16
N GLY A 253 10.82 11.07 -16.98
CA GLY A 253 11.97 10.21 -17.21
C GLY A 253 13.17 10.95 -17.80
N THR A 254 12.96 11.90 -18.71
CA THR A 254 14.06 12.73 -19.23
C THR A 254 14.65 13.66 -18.19
N LEU A 255 13.83 14.23 -17.30
CA LEU A 255 14.32 15.03 -16.17
C LEU A 255 15.17 14.19 -15.22
N LEU A 256 14.69 12.99 -14.87
CA LEU A 256 15.40 12.09 -13.97
C LEU A 256 16.75 11.65 -14.57
N LYS A 257 16.78 11.40 -15.89
CA LYS A 257 18.02 11.13 -16.63
C LYS A 257 18.97 12.33 -16.60
N ALA A 258 18.49 13.53 -16.89
CA ALA A 258 19.28 14.75 -16.84
C ALA A 258 19.85 15.03 -15.43
N ALA A 259 19.04 14.84 -14.38
CA ALA A 259 19.48 14.94 -13.00
C ALA A 259 20.59 13.94 -12.68
N THR A 260 20.47 12.70 -13.16
CA THR A 260 21.50 11.66 -13.00
C THR A 260 22.79 12.04 -13.72
N GLU A 261 22.70 12.58 -14.94
CA GLU A 261 23.86 12.99 -15.74
C GLU A 261 24.57 14.23 -15.19
N TYR A 262 23.81 15.24 -14.73
CA TYR A 262 24.36 16.50 -14.24
C TYR A 262 24.92 16.38 -12.82
N MET A 263 24.17 15.73 -11.94
CA MET A 263 24.48 15.68 -10.51
C MET A 263 25.31 14.44 -10.14
N ARG A 264 25.31 13.39 -10.97
CA ARG A 264 25.96 12.10 -10.72
C ARG A 264 25.68 11.53 -9.32
N PRO A 265 24.40 11.42 -8.92
CA PRO A 265 24.05 10.88 -7.61
C PRO A 265 24.06 9.34 -7.62
N GLU A 266 24.13 8.72 -6.45
CA GLU A 266 23.91 7.27 -6.31
C GLU A 266 22.44 6.92 -6.58
N ALA A 267 21.51 7.80 -6.22
CA ALA A 267 20.09 7.64 -6.52
C ALA A 267 19.40 8.98 -6.81
N ALA A 268 18.28 8.95 -7.52
CA ALA A 268 17.47 10.14 -7.78
C ALA A 268 15.98 9.81 -7.82
N ALA A 269 15.14 10.79 -7.48
CA ALA A 269 13.69 10.66 -7.51
C ALA A 269 13.01 11.96 -7.95
N VAL A 270 11.90 11.84 -8.67
CA VAL A 270 11.01 12.95 -8.99
C VAL A 270 9.70 12.76 -8.24
N TYR A 271 9.30 13.80 -7.52
CA TYR A 271 8.03 13.90 -6.84
C TYR A 271 7.19 14.95 -7.54
N LEU A 272 5.91 14.67 -7.75
CA LEU A 272 4.98 15.64 -8.32
C LEU A 272 3.93 16.02 -7.28
N VAL A 273 3.50 17.28 -7.31
CA VAL A 273 2.47 17.79 -6.42
C VAL A 273 1.13 17.19 -6.83
N GLU A 274 0.48 16.56 -5.86
CA GLU A 274 -0.87 16.04 -6.00
C GLU A 274 -1.88 17.06 -5.48
N GLN A 275 -2.63 17.67 -6.39
CA GLN A 275 -3.73 18.56 -6.03
C GLN A 275 -5.01 17.78 -5.68
N PRO A 276 -5.85 18.31 -4.77
CA PRO A 276 -5.76 19.61 -4.10
C PRO A 276 -5.01 19.57 -2.76
N ALA A 277 -4.64 18.39 -2.28
CA ALA A 277 -4.00 18.22 -0.97
C ALA A 277 -2.60 18.86 -0.91
N ASN A 278 -2.02 19.23 -2.07
CA ASN A 278 -0.69 19.82 -2.21
C ASN A 278 0.40 18.93 -1.60
N VAL A 279 0.25 17.60 -1.75
CA VAL A 279 1.17 16.61 -1.20
C VAL A 279 2.11 16.13 -2.31
N LEU A 280 3.39 16.02 -2.00
CA LEU A 280 4.37 15.45 -2.92
C LEU A 280 4.18 13.94 -3.01
N ARG A 281 4.09 13.43 -4.24
CA ARG A 281 3.98 11.99 -4.51
C ARG A 281 5.10 11.54 -5.42
N LEU A 282 5.74 10.43 -5.04
CA LEU A 282 6.79 9.83 -5.84
C LEU A 282 6.24 9.42 -7.21
N GLU A 283 6.75 10.04 -8.26
CA GLU A 283 6.32 9.77 -9.64
C GLU A 283 7.26 8.77 -10.32
N LEU A 284 8.57 8.94 -10.11
CA LEU A 284 9.62 8.12 -10.72
C LEU A 284 10.88 8.15 -9.87
N SER A 285 11.63 7.04 -9.86
CA SER A 285 12.93 6.93 -9.18
C SER A 285 13.94 6.17 -10.03
N SER A 286 15.22 6.39 -9.74
CA SER A 286 16.38 5.73 -10.36
C SER A 286 17.35 5.26 -9.28
N ASN A 287 17.87 4.03 -9.43
CA ASN A 287 18.85 3.41 -8.55
C ASN A 287 18.46 3.37 -7.06
N MET A 288 17.16 3.20 -6.77
CA MET A 288 16.63 3.08 -5.41
C MET A 288 16.15 1.66 -5.13
N SER A 289 16.40 1.16 -3.91
CA SER A 289 15.84 -0.12 -3.47
C SER A 289 14.32 -0.05 -3.37
N THR A 290 13.65 -1.19 -3.61
CA THR A 290 12.18 -1.28 -3.51
C THR A 290 11.67 -0.91 -2.12
N SER A 291 12.42 -1.24 -1.07
CA SER A 291 12.11 -0.88 0.31
C SER A 291 12.09 0.64 0.52
N LEU A 292 13.10 1.34 0.00
CA LEU A 292 13.19 2.79 0.08
C LEU A 292 12.10 3.47 -0.76
N VAL A 293 11.87 2.99 -1.99
CA VAL A 293 10.79 3.48 -2.86
C VAL A 293 9.43 3.37 -2.18
N ASN A 294 9.12 2.21 -1.60
CA ASN A 294 7.85 2.01 -0.90
C ASN A 294 7.71 2.96 0.30
N HIS A 295 8.77 3.11 1.10
CA HIS A 295 8.79 4.00 2.26
C HIS A 295 8.53 5.46 1.88
N LEU A 296 9.17 5.93 0.81
CA LEU A 296 9.01 7.30 0.32
C LEU A 296 7.69 7.51 -0.42
N ALA A 297 7.14 6.48 -1.07
CA ALA A 297 5.84 6.57 -1.74
C ALA A 297 4.67 6.70 -0.75
N GLY A 298 4.76 6.04 0.41
CA GLY A 298 3.72 6.06 1.44
C GLY A 298 3.88 7.16 2.50
N ALA A 299 4.95 7.95 2.46
CA ALA A 299 5.13 9.09 3.36
C ALA A 299 4.21 10.27 2.96
N ASP A 300 3.61 10.94 3.94
CA ASP A 300 2.86 12.18 3.72
C ASP A 300 3.80 13.38 3.48
N ASP A 301 5.01 13.32 4.05
CA ASP A 301 6.15 14.17 3.70
C ASP A 301 7.33 13.28 3.29
N PRO A 302 7.52 13.04 1.97
CA PRO A 302 8.56 12.15 1.49
C PRO A 302 9.93 12.81 1.37
N THR A 303 10.07 14.11 1.64
CA THR A 303 11.32 14.84 1.39
C THR A 303 11.81 15.54 2.66
N PRO A 304 13.10 15.39 3.03
CA PRO A 304 13.64 16.01 4.23
C PRO A 304 13.63 17.54 4.23
N THR A 305 13.43 18.13 3.06
CA THR A 305 13.38 19.57 2.84
C THR A 305 12.06 19.90 2.16
N HIS A 306 11.04 20.20 2.95
CA HIS A 306 9.75 20.71 2.47
C HIS A 306 9.86 22.16 1.93
N ASN A 307 10.90 22.45 1.16
CA ASN A 307 11.06 23.72 0.48
C ASN A 307 10.66 23.55 -0.98
N THR A 308 9.45 23.99 -1.27
CA THR A 308 8.87 23.97 -2.62
C THR A 308 9.16 25.26 -3.39
N THR A 309 9.87 26.23 -2.80
CA THR A 309 10.10 27.56 -3.39
C THR A 309 11.56 27.84 -3.72
N ALA A 310 12.50 27.11 -3.15
CA ALA A 310 13.93 27.24 -3.46
C ALA A 310 14.67 25.91 -3.38
N GLN A 311 15.80 25.82 -4.10
CA GLN A 311 16.71 24.69 -4.00
C GLN A 311 17.22 24.53 -2.57
N VAL A 312 17.40 23.28 -2.14
CA VAL A 312 17.98 22.96 -0.82
C VAL A 312 19.06 21.92 -0.98
N VAL A 313 20.19 22.15 -0.30
CA VAL A 313 21.28 21.20 -0.14
C VAL A 313 21.33 20.80 1.32
N VAL A 314 21.26 19.51 1.59
CA VAL A 314 21.48 18.91 2.92
C VAL A 314 22.81 18.20 2.87
N THR A 315 23.79 18.71 3.61
CA THR A 315 25.16 18.19 3.54
C THR A 315 25.40 16.98 4.43
N ASP A 316 24.62 16.85 5.51
CA ASP A 316 24.52 15.60 6.27
C ASP A 316 23.10 15.38 6.78
N ILE A 317 22.39 14.42 6.19
CA ILE A 317 21.04 13.99 6.60
C ILE A 317 21.02 13.54 8.07
N ALA A 318 22.12 12.98 8.58
CA ALA A 318 22.20 12.56 9.96
C ALA A 318 22.12 13.76 10.93
N ALA A 319 22.72 14.90 10.56
CA ALA A 319 22.81 16.08 11.42
C ALA A 319 21.69 17.10 11.17
N GLU A 320 21.24 17.26 9.93
CA GLU A 320 20.42 18.40 9.50
C GLU A 320 18.94 18.05 9.25
N SER A 321 18.58 16.76 9.14
CA SER A 321 17.20 16.36 8.83
C SER A 321 16.44 15.84 10.05
N HIS A 322 15.19 16.27 10.18
CA HIS A 322 14.22 15.71 11.13
C HIS A 322 13.07 14.97 10.44
N SER A 323 13.18 14.72 9.14
CA SER A 323 12.09 14.12 8.39
C SER A 323 11.84 12.66 8.78
N PRO A 324 10.57 12.19 8.74
CA PRO A 324 10.23 10.79 8.92
C PRO A 324 11.03 9.84 8.01
N ALA A 325 11.42 10.31 6.83
CA ALA A 325 12.21 9.55 5.86
C ALA A 325 13.69 9.38 6.24
N ARG A 326 14.20 10.10 7.26
CA ARG A 326 15.62 10.09 7.66
C ARG A 326 16.17 8.68 7.88
N HIS A 327 15.45 7.85 8.65
CA HIS A 327 15.92 6.50 8.95
C HIS A 327 16.01 5.62 7.69
N ALA A 328 15.05 5.74 6.78
CA ALA A 328 15.07 4.98 5.54
C ALA A 328 16.17 5.45 4.57
N LEU A 329 16.44 6.75 4.52
CA LEU A 329 17.53 7.30 3.71
C LEU A 329 18.89 6.86 4.25
N LEU A 330 19.11 6.96 5.58
CA LEU A 330 20.35 6.52 6.22
C LEU A 330 20.58 5.01 6.11
N SER A 331 19.53 4.19 6.24
CA SER A 331 19.66 2.73 6.07
C SER A 331 19.97 2.31 4.63
N ALA A 332 19.62 3.15 3.65
CA ALA A 332 20.02 2.99 2.26
C ALA A 332 21.42 3.54 1.95
N GLY A 333 22.16 4.02 2.98
CA GLY A 333 23.51 4.57 2.84
C GLY A 333 23.56 6.03 2.36
N ILE A 334 22.40 6.69 2.22
CA ILE A 334 22.34 8.07 1.74
C ILE A 334 22.71 9.02 2.89
N ARG A 335 23.66 9.90 2.63
CA ARG A 335 24.23 10.84 3.61
C ARG A 335 23.98 12.30 3.28
N ALA A 336 23.89 12.67 2.00
CA ALA A 336 23.59 14.02 1.58
C ALA A 336 22.46 14.02 0.52
N MET A 337 21.82 15.17 0.36
CA MET A 337 20.74 15.35 -0.61
C MET A 337 20.82 16.73 -1.23
N HIS A 338 20.43 16.82 -2.51
CA HIS A 338 20.03 18.07 -3.12
C HIS A 338 18.58 17.95 -3.64
N SER A 339 17.76 18.95 -3.34
CA SER A 339 16.36 19.06 -3.76
C SER A 339 16.19 20.30 -4.63
N MET A 340 15.73 20.12 -5.87
CA MET A 340 15.44 21.19 -6.82
C MET A 340 13.93 21.26 -7.09
N PRO A 341 13.25 22.38 -6.79
CA PRO A 341 11.84 22.52 -7.09
C PRO A 341 11.59 22.69 -8.59
N LEU A 342 10.48 22.14 -9.07
CA LEU A 342 9.94 22.40 -10.41
C LEU A 342 8.93 23.54 -10.31
N LEU A 343 9.38 24.75 -10.65
CA LEU A 343 8.59 25.99 -10.55
C LEU A 343 8.05 26.40 -11.93
N THR A 344 6.76 26.68 -12.01
CA THR A 344 6.16 27.30 -13.20
C THR A 344 6.56 28.77 -13.31
N GLY A 345 6.25 29.41 -14.44
CA GLY A 345 6.49 30.85 -14.63
C GLY A 345 5.80 31.75 -13.59
N ASP A 346 4.72 31.27 -12.97
CA ASP A 346 4.00 31.95 -11.90
C ASP A 346 4.53 31.60 -10.49
N ASN A 347 5.72 30.99 -10.42
CA ASN A 347 6.37 30.53 -9.19
C ASN A 347 5.57 29.48 -8.40
N HIS A 348 4.70 28.73 -9.08
CA HIS A 348 3.96 27.61 -8.49
C HIS A 348 4.78 26.33 -8.57
N CYS A 349 4.94 25.63 -7.45
CA CYS A 349 5.63 24.35 -7.42
C CYS A 349 4.71 23.23 -7.93
N VAL A 350 5.14 22.55 -9.00
CA VAL A 350 4.45 21.37 -9.56
C VAL A 350 5.13 20.06 -9.18
N GLY A 351 6.29 20.13 -8.53
CA GLY A 351 7.05 18.97 -8.07
C GLY A 351 8.43 19.33 -7.54
N VAL A 352 9.18 18.31 -7.13
CA VAL A 352 10.60 18.43 -6.76
C VAL A 352 11.39 17.27 -7.39
N VAL A 353 12.65 17.53 -7.77
CA VAL A 353 13.61 16.48 -8.13
C VAL A 353 14.69 16.42 -7.06
N ASN A 354 14.86 15.23 -6.50
CA ASN A 354 15.83 14.94 -5.45
C ASN A 354 16.97 14.10 -6.02
N THR A 355 18.19 14.49 -5.67
CA THR A 355 19.41 13.72 -5.92
C THR A 355 20.03 13.35 -4.58
N TYR A 356 20.36 12.07 -4.43
CA TYR A 356 20.78 11.46 -3.17
C TYR A 356 22.24 11.04 -3.28
N HIS A 357 23.03 11.40 -2.27
CA HIS A 357 24.47 11.23 -2.24
C HIS A 357 24.93 10.37 -1.05
N THR A 358 25.84 9.43 -1.25
CA THR A 358 26.41 8.62 -0.14
C THR A 358 27.54 9.35 0.60
N ASP A 359 28.14 10.36 -0.02
CA ASP A 359 29.20 11.16 0.58
C ASP A 359 28.63 12.21 1.54
N VAL A 360 29.20 12.29 2.73
CA VAL A 360 28.91 13.38 3.68
C VAL A 360 29.56 14.66 3.17
N GLY A 361 28.87 15.79 3.31
CA GLY A 361 29.40 17.09 2.89
C GLY A 361 29.26 17.36 1.40
N HIS A 362 28.52 16.52 0.64
CA HIS A 362 28.35 16.73 -0.78
C HIS A 362 27.63 18.06 -1.06
N VAL A 363 28.30 18.96 -1.78
CA VAL A 363 27.75 20.22 -2.25
C VAL A 363 27.90 20.29 -3.77
N PRO A 364 26.78 20.32 -4.53
CA PRO A 364 26.84 20.47 -5.97
C PRO A 364 27.48 21.80 -6.40
N THR A 365 28.17 21.80 -7.53
CA THR A 365 28.73 23.02 -8.09
C THR A 365 27.63 23.94 -8.63
N ARG A 366 27.89 25.26 -8.70
CA ARG A 366 26.95 26.23 -9.29
C ARG A 366 26.52 25.88 -10.71
N LEU A 367 27.43 25.32 -11.52
CA LEU A 367 27.12 24.90 -12.89
C LEU A 367 26.16 23.70 -12.91
N GLN A 368 26.33 22.75 -12.00
CA GLN A 368 25.41 21.60 -11.88
C GLN A 368 24.01 22.06 -11.47
N CYS A 369 23.93 22.93 -10.44
CA CYS A 369 22.66 23.53 -10.01
C CYS A 369 21.99 24.29 -11.16
N ALA A 370 22.72 25.15 -11.88
CA ALA A 370 22.16 25.93 -12.99
C ALA A 370 21.65 25.06 -14.15
N ARG A 371 22.34 23.97 -14.48
CA ARG A 371 21.90 23.03 -15.53
C ARG A 371 20.64 22.27 -15.13
N LEU A 372 20.57 21.82 -13.86
CA LEU A 372 19.39 21.12 -13.36
C LEU A 372 18.20 22.06 -13.19
N ASP A 373 18.41 23.29 -12.71
CA ASP A 373 17.39 24.33 -12.59
C ASP A 373 16.76 24.68 -13.95
N TYR A 374 17.60 24.83 -14.98
CA TYR A 374 17.11 25.06 -16.34
C TYR A 374 16.23 23.91 -16.86
N ALA A 375 16.66 22.66 -16.68
CA ALA A 375 15.86 21.50 -17.05
C ALA A 375 14.56 21.39 -16.22
N ALA A 376 14.62 21.70 -14.91
CA ALA A 376 13.47 21.70 -14.02
C ALA A 376 12.43 22.75 -14.44
N THR A 377 12.88 23.95 -14.85
CA THR A 377 12.02 25.03 -15.34
C THR A 377 11.29 24.66 -16.63
N GLU A 378 11.99 24.09 -17.61
CA GLU A 378 11.37 23.64 -18.85
C GLU A 378 10.34 22.52 -18.61
N VAL A 379 10.67 21.57 -17.73
CA VAL A 379 9.75 20.47 -17.36
C VAL A 379 8.56 20.99 -16.56
N ALA A 380 8.75 21.94 -15.65
CA ALA A 380 7.65 22.58 -14.92
C ALA A 380 6.68 23.27 -15.87
N THR A 381 7.20 24.02 -16.85
CA THR A 381 6.40 24.67 -17.90
C THR A 381 5.64 23.63 -18.73
N TRP A 382 6.28 22.50 -19.06
CA TRP A 382 5.64 21.41 -19.78
C TRP A 382 4.55 20.71 -18.95
N LEU A 383 4.78 20.47 -17.65
CA LEU A 383 3.82 19.84 -16.75
C LEU A 383 2.57 20.71 -16.55
N ASP A 384 2.76 22.03 -16.43
CA ASP A 384 1.65 22.98 -16.40
C ASP A 384 0.84 22.95 -17.69
N TRP A 385 1.52 23.00 -18.85
CA TRP A 385 0.87 22.84 -20.15
C TRP A 385 0.09 21.52 -20.26
N HIS A 386 0.70 20.41 -19.81
CA HIS A 386 0.09 19.08 -19.87
C HIS A 386 -1.19 19.01 -19.02
N SER A 387 -1.16 19.58 -17.80
CA SER A 387 -2.34 19.69 -16.93
C SER A 387 -3.45 20.53 -17.57
N ASN A 388 -3.09 21.69 -18.14
CA ASN A 388 -4.07 22.62 -18.72
C ASN A 388 -4.56 22.24 -20.13
N THR A 389 -3.85 21.33 -20.82
CA THR A 389 -4.16 20.95 -22.21
C THR A 389 -4.56 19.49 -22.30
N VAL A 390 -3.65 18.54 -22.01
CA VAL A 390 -3.86 17.10 -22.23
C VAL A 390 -4.89 16.54 -21.25
N VAL A 391 -4.79 16.87 -19.96
CA VAL A 391 -5.74 16.38 -18.96
C VAL A 391 -7.15 16.95 -19.20
N ARG A 392 -7.24 18.23 -19.58
CA ARG A 392 -8.52 18.85 -19.95
C ARG A 392 -9.09 18.28 -21.25
N ASP A 393 -8.25 17.94 -22.24
CA ASP A 393 -8.69 17.23 -23.46
C ASP A 393 -9.26 15.85 -23.13
N ALA A 394 -8.65 15.14 -22.18
CA ALA A 394 -9.17 13.86 -21.71
C ALA A 394 -10.51 14.00 -20.98
N LEU A 395 -10.68 15.03 -20.15
CA LEU A 395 -11.97 15.33 -19.52
C LEU A 395 -13.03 15.67 -20.57
N GLU A 396 -12.71 16.55 -21.52
CA GLU A 396 -13.61 16.89 -22.64
C GLU A 396 -14.05 15.64 -23.41
N ARG A 397 -13.13 14.72 -23.73
CA ARG A 397 -13.45 13.46 -24.38
C ARG A 397 -14.35 12.56 -23.53
N VAL A 398 -14.17 12.51 -22.20
CA VAL A 398 -15.10 11.81 -21.31
C VAL A 398 -16.50 12.41 -21.44
N HIS A 399 -16.62 13.74 -21.43
CA HIS A 399 -17.90 14.42 -21.58
C HIS A 399 -18.56 14.14 -22.93
N THR A 400 -17.84 14.31 -24.04
CA THR A 400 -18.38 14.06 -25.38
C THR A 400 -18.79 12.59 -25.57
N SER A 401 -17.96 11.64 -25.11
CA SER A 401 -18.24 10.21 -25.27
C SER A 401 -19.40 9.76 -24.38
N ALA A 402 -19.46 10.23 -23.13
CA ALA A 402 -20.54 9.90 -22.20
C ALA A 402 -21.88 10.50 -22.65
N THR A 403 -21.88 11.72 -23.21
CA THR A 403 -23.09 12.36 -23.72
C THR A 403 -23.63 11.66 -24.97
N ALA A 404 -22.76 11.06 -25.79
CA ALA A 404 -23.16 10.27 -26.95
C ALA A 404 -23.75 8.89 -26.59
N LEU A 405 -23.51 8.42 -25.37
CA LEU A 405 -24.00 7.13 -24.85
C LEU A 405 -25.27 7.27 -23.99
N ARG A 406 -25.64 8.50 -23.64
CA ARG A 406 -26.91 8.84 -22.98
C ARG A 406 -28.02 8.92 -24.01
#